data_AF-A0A066X1Y5-F1
#
_entry.id   AF-A0A066X1Y5-F1
#
_cell.length_a   1.000
_cell.length_b   1.000
_cell.length_c   1.000
_cell.angle_alpha   90.00
_cell.angle_beta   90.00
_cell.angle_gamma   90.00
#
_symmetry.space_group_name_H-M   'P 1'
#
loop_
_entity.id
_entity.type
_entity.pdbx_description
1 polymer ?
#
loop_
_entity_poly.entity_id
_entity_poly.type
_entity_poly.pdbx_seq_one_letter_code
_entity_poly.pdbx_strand_id
1 'polypeptide(L)'
;MPASLDIFGQLWKEYSLSDSRYLTQDSFIVCMETVTALFWGPLSFACAYCIVAGHPLRHPLQLVISLGQLYGDVLYFATCSFEELVAKIVYCRPEEFYYWCYYVFFNAFWIVIPFYLIIQSCVETKRAFEKAAVLEKGSRSKKNM
;
A
#
# COMPACT_ATOMS: atom_id res chain seq x y z
N MET A 1 14.54 -14.96 -13.10
CA MET A 1 13.15 -15.43 -12.89
C MET A 1 12.66 -16.46 -13.93
N PRO A 2 12.99 -16.38 -15.24
CA PRO A 2 12.46 -17.38 -16.19
C PRO A 2 12.90 -18.83 -15.89
N ALA A 3 14.14 -19.01 -15.40
CA ALA A 3 14.72 -20.33 -15.09
C ALA A 3 14.50 -20.80 -13.64
N SER A 4 13.90 -19.99 -12.75
CA SER A 4 13.67 -20.40 -11.36
C SER A 4 12.50 -21.37 -11.26
N LEU A 5 12.74 -22.50 -10.59
CA LEU A 5 11.77 -23.58 -10.39
C LEU A 5 11.24 -23.68 -8.96
N ASP A 6 11.77 -22.86 -8.04
CA ASP A 6 11.25 -22.78 -6.68
C ASP A 6 9.82 -22.19 -6.64
N ILE A 7 9.14 -22.39 -5.52
CA ILE A 7 7.74 -22.00 -5.33
C ILE A 7 7.51 -20.50 -5.58
N PHE A 8 8.44 -19.64 -5.18
CA PHE A 8 8.30 -18.18 -5.35
C PHE A 8 8.51 -17.79 -6.81
N GLY A 9 9.47 -18.40 -7.48
CA GLY A 9 9.68 -18.25 -8.92
C GLY A 9 8.46 -18.71 -9.73
N GLN A 10 7.81 -19.81 -9.34
CA GLN A 10 6.57 -20.27 -9.97
C GLN A 10 5.40 -19.31 -9.70
N LEU A 11 5.27 -18.81 -8.46
CA LEU A 11 4.23 -17.85 -8.09
C LEU A 11 4.34 -16.56 -8.91
N TRP A 12 5.54 -16.01 -9.06
CA TRP A 12 5.75 -14.80 -9.87
C TRP A 12 5.50 -15.03 -11.36
N LYS A 13 5.85 -16.22 -11.89
CA LYS A 13 5.50 -16.59 -13.28
C LYS A 13 3.99 -16.68 -13.46
N GLU A 14 3.28 -17.26 -12.52
CA GLU A 14 1.81 -17.35 -12.56
C GLU A 14 1.17 -15.96 -12.49
N TYR A 15 1.60 -15.13 -11.54
CA TYR A 15 1.08 -13.77 -11.42
C TYR A 15 1.40 -12.90 -12.65
N SER A 16 2.55 -13.11 -13.29
CA SER A 16 2.90 -12.36 -14.50
C SER A 16 1.98 -12.60 -15.71
N LEU A 17 1.09 -13.59 -15.65
CA LEU A 17 0.04 -13.77 -16.65
C LEU A 17 -0.97 -12.60 -16.63
N SER A 18 -1.12 -11.93 -15.49
CA SER A 18 -1.92 -10.71 -15.38
C SER A 18 -1.15 -9.45 -15.75
N ASP A 19 0.17 -9.47 -15.59
CA ASP A 19 1.05 -8.37 -15.94
C ASP A 19 2.47 -8.87 -16.22
N SER A 20 2.82 -8.93 -17.51
CA SER A 20 4.13 -9.46 -17.91
C SER A 20 5.31 -8.58 -17.48
N ARG A 21 5.07 -7.36 -16.98
CA ARG A 21 6.10 -6.48 -16.41
C ARG A 21 6.77 -7.07 -15.17
N TYR A 22 6.22 -8.13 -14.59
CA TYR A 22 6.88 -8.90 -13.52
C TYR A 22 7.92 -9.90 -14.02
N LEU A 23 7.88 -10.28 -15.31
CA LEU A 23 8.89 -11.15 -15.94
C LEU A 23 9.95 -10.36 -16.71
N THR A 24 9.58 -9.21 -17.25
CA THR A 24 10.52 -8.26 -17.83
C THR A 24 11.00 -7.35 -16.71
N GLN A 25 12.28 -7.01 -16.61
CA GLN A 25 12.78 -6.13 -15.54
C GLN A 25 12.31 -4.67 -15.73
N ASP A 26 11.00 -4.44 -15.64
CA ASP A 26 10.41 -3.13 -15.82
C ASP A 26 10.91 -2.17 -14.74
N SER A 27 11.34 -1.00 -15.19
CA SER A 27 11.98 -0.01 -14.33
C SER A 27 11.08 0.45 -13.19
N PHE A 28 9.78 0.58 -13.44
CA PHE A 28 8.84 1.02 -12.42
C PHE A 28 8.53 -0.11 -11.44
N ILE A 29 8.17 -1.30 -11.95
CA ILE A 29 7.85 -2.47 -11.10
C ILE A 29 9.02 -2.82 -10.18
N VAL A 30 10.24 -2.92 -10.71
CA VAL A 30 11.42 -3.28 -9.90
C VAL A 30 11.64 -2.24 -8.79
N CYS A 31 11.56 -0.94 -9.11
CA CYS A 31 11.74 0.11 -8.11
C CYS A 31 10.63 0.11 -7.05
N MET A 32 9.38 0.02 -7.47
CA MET A 32 8.21 0.03 -6.59
C MET A 32 8.23 -1.17 -5.64
N GLU A 33 8.40 -2.38 -6.17
CA GLU A 33 8.45 -3.61 -5.39
C GLU A 33 9.64 -3.65 -4.44
N THR A 34 10.79 -3.09 -4.83
CA THR A 34 11.95 -2.98 -3.93
C THR A 34 11.62 -2.10 -2.73
N VAL A 35 10.94 -0.97 -2.93
CA VAL A 35 10.50 -0.11 -1.83
C VAL A 35 9.48 -0.84 -0.96
N THR A 36 8.52 -1.54 -1.57
CA THR A 36 7.51 -2.31 -0.86
C THR A 36 8.12 -3.40 0.01
N ALA A 37 9.07 -4.16 -0.52
CA ALA A 37 9.75 -5.24 0.19
C ALA A 37 10.64 -4.71 1.33
N LEU A 38 11.42 -3.64 1.10
CA LEU A 38 12.39 -3.14 2.06
C LEU A 38 11.80 -2.20 3.12
N PHE A 39 10.72 -1.49 2.82
CA PHE A 39 10.11 -0.52 3.73
C PHE A 39 8.72 -0.95 4.19
N TRP A 40 7.78 -1.16 3.28
CA TRP A 40 6.39 -1.43 3.67
C TRP A 40 6.23 -2.77 4.40
N GLY A 41 6.96 -3.81 3.99
CA GLY A 41 7.00 -5.10 4.69
C GLY A 41 7.43 -4.96 6.16
N PRO A 42 8.68 -4.52 6.45
CA PRO A 42 9.16 -4.33 7.82
C PRO A 42 8.31 -3.35 8.65
N LEU A 43 7.88 -2.23 8.06
CA LEU A 43 7.04 -1.25 8.76
C LEU A 43 5.67 -1.83 9.10
N SER A 44 5.12 -2.74 8.29
CA SER A 44 3.85 -3.41 8.60
C SER A 44 3.98 -4.30 9.85
N PHE A 45 5.09 -5.00 10.03
CA PHE A 45 5.36 -5.75 11.27
C PHE A 45 5.54 -4.81 12.47
N ALA A 46 6.24 -3.69 12.31
CA ALA A 46 6.37 -2.68 13.35
C ALA A 46 5.00 -2.06 13.72
N CYS A 47 4.11 -1.87 12.73
CA CYS A 47 2.75 -1.41 12.95
C CYS A 47 1.93 -2.44 13.73
N ALA A 48 2.03 -3.73 13.38
CA ALA A 48 1.38 -4.80 14.13
C ALA A 48 1.85 -4.84 15.60
N TYR A 49 3.15 -4.67 15.84
CA TYR A 49 3.68 -4.50 17.20
C TYR A 49 3.09 -3.29 17.91
N CYS A 50 3.03 -2.12 17.26
CA CYS A 50 2.44 -0.91 17.84
C CYS A 50 0.95 -1.09 18.19
N ILE A 51 0.22 -1.89 17.42
CA ILE A 51 -1.18 -2.25 17.70
C ILE A 51 -1.27 -3.02 19.01
N VAL A 52 -0.47 -4.09 19.16
CA VAL A 52 -0.48 -4.96 20.34
C VAL A 52 0.01 -4.23 21.58
N ALA A 53 1.05 -3.40 21.44
CA ALA A 53 1.63 -2.63 22.53
C ALA A 53 0.83 -1.39 22.93
N GLY A 54 -0.25 -1.04 22.19
CA GLY A 54 -0.99 0.20 22.42
C GLY A 54 -0.13 1.46 22.22
N HIS A 55 0.87 1.40 21.34
CA HIS A 55 1.87 2.45 21.18
C HIS A 55 1.29 3.69 20.47
N PRO A 56 1.59 4.92 20.93
CA PRO A 56 1.04 6.15 20.34
C PRO A 56 1.41 6.35 18.86
N LEU A 57 2.50 5.74 18.40
CA LEU A 57 2.92 5.79 16.98
C LEU A 57 2.12 4.85 16.07
N ARG A 58 1.16 4.06 16.58
CA ARG A 58 0.32 3.18 15.75
C ARG A 58 -0.32 3.92 14.58
N HIS A 59 -1.06 5.00 14.83
CA HIS A 59 -1.81 5.71 13.80
C HIS A 59 -0.92 6.47 12.79
N PRO A 60 0.14 7.18 13.22
CA PRO A 60 1.13 7.73 12.30
C PRO A 60 1.77 6.67 11.39
N LEU A 61 2.19 5.54 11.95
CA LEU A 61 2.83 4.47 11.19
C LEU A 61 1.85 3.80 10.21
N GLN A 62 0.62 3.51 10.68
CA GLN A 62 -0.47 3.01 9.84
C GLN A 62 -0.77 3.94 8.67
N LEU A 63 -0.78 5.27 8.88
CA LEU A 63 -1.00 6.26 7.82
C LEU A 63 0.09 6.22 6.76
N VAL A 64 1.36 6.24 7.17
CA VAL A 64 2.50 6.25 6.25
C VAL A 64 2.50 4.99 5.37
N ILE A 65 2.33 3.82 5.97
CA ILE A 65 2.30 2.55 5.24
C ILE A 65 1.10 2.51 4.28
N SER A 66 -0.09 2.86 4.77
CA SER A 66 -1.31 2.77 3.98
C SER A 66 -1.28 3.74 2.79
N LEU A 67 -0.77 4.95 2.98
CA LEU A 67 -0.58 5.90 1.89
C LEU A 67 0.45 5.41 0.88
N GLY A 68 1.56 4.82 1.35
CA GLY A 68 2.58 4.23 0.50
C GLY A 68 2.05 3.11 -0.39
N GLN A 69 1.28 2.19 0.18
CA GLN A 69 0.63 1.10 -0.55
C GLN A 69 -0.36 1.63 -1.60
N LEU A 70 -1.25 2.53 -1.19
CA LEU A 70 -2.25 3.12 -2.09
C LEU A 70 -1.59 3.90 -3.23
N TYR A 71 -0.54 4.67 -2.93
CA TYR A 71 0.19 5.44 -3.94
C TYR A 71 0.93 4.54 -4.94
N GLY A 72 1.61 3.49 -4.44
CA GLY A 72 2.27 2.51 -5.28
C GLY A 72 1.29 1.84 -6.24
N ASP A 73 0.12 1.45 -5.75
CA ASP A 73 -0.88 0.75 -6.54
C ASP A 73 -1.56 1.68 -7.57
N VAL A 74 -1.85 2.94 -7.19
CA VAL A 74 -2.32 3.94 -8.16
C VAL A 74 -1.32 4.12 -9.31
N LEU A 75 -0.01 4.20 -9.01
CA LEU A 75 1.01 4.29 -10.04
C LEU A 75 1.15 2.99 -10.85
N TYR A 76 0.96 1.83 -10.23
CA TYR A 76 0.95 0.53 -10.91
C TYR A 76 -0.13 0.45 -12.00
N PHE A 77 -1.36 0.84 -11.69
CA PHE A 77 -2.46 0.90 -12.66
C PHE A 77 -2.24 2.02 -13.68
N ALA A 78 -1.79 3.20 -13.24
CA ALA A 78 -1.59 4.35 -14.12
C ALA A 78 -0.52 4.09 -15.18
N THR A 79 0.62 3.50 -14.79
CA THR A 79 1.71 3.16 -15.72
C THR A 79 1.27 2.09 -16.72
N CYS A 80 0.55 1.04 -16.28
CA CYS A 80 0.02 0.02 -17.17
C CYS A 80 -0.93 0.62 -18.22
N SER A 81 -1.89 1.43 -17.74
CA SER A 81 -2.90 2.06 -18.59
C SER A 81 -2.29 3.09 -19.54
N PHE A 82 -1.26 3.82 -19.08
CA PHE A 82 -0.55 4.80 -19.91
C PHE A 82 0.18 4.12 -21.06
N GLU A 83 0.89 3.01 -20.80
CA GLU A 83 1.59 2.28 -21.85
C GLU A 83 0.63 1.61 -22.84
N GLU A 84 -0.50 1.09 -22.36
CA GLU A 84 -1.56 0.60 -23.24
C GLU A 84 -2.13 1.72 -24.12
N LEU A 85 -2.40 2.90 -23.54
CA LEU A 85 -3.02 4.00 -24.27
C LEU A 85 -2.07 4.65 -25.29
N VAL A 86 -0.81 4.88 -24.90
CA VAL A 86 0.17 5.67 -25.66
C VAL A 86 1.06 4.78 -26.52
N ALA A 87 1.64 3.72 -25.95
CA ALA A 87 2.56 2.83 -26.65
C ALA A 87 1.86 1.64 -27.32
N LYS A 88 0.56 1.44 -27.07
CA LYS A 88 -0.24 0.30 -27.56
C LYS A 88 0.34 -1.05 -27.11
N ILE A 89 1.00 -1.07 -25.96
CA ILE A 89 1.55 -2.28 -25.35
C ILE A 89 0.56 -2.80 -24.32
N VAL A 90 0.11 -4.03 -24.50
CA VAL A 90 -0.80 -4.71 -23.56
C VAL A 90 0.01 -5.74 -22.79
N TYR A 91 0.04 -5.59 -21.46
CA TYR A 91 0.81 -6.46 -20.56
C TYR A 91 0.01 -7.61 -19.98
N CYS A 92 -1.32 -7.45 -19.89
CA CYS A 92 -2.21 -8.51 -19.42
C CYS A 92 -2.53 -9.47 -20.56
N ARG A 93 -2.64 -10.76 -20.24
CA ARG A 93 -3.17 -11.74 -21.20
C ARG A 93 -4.63 -11.42 -21.56
N PRO A 94 -5.08 -11.77 -22.79
CA PRO A 94 -6.39 -11.40 -23.29
C PRO A 94 -7.55 -12.11 -22.59
N GLU A 95 -7.32 -13.21 -21.88
CA GLU A 95 -8.38 -13.91 -21.15
C GLU A 95 -8.86 -13.10 -19.94
N GLU A 96 -10.18 -12.89 -19.87
CA GLU A 96 -10.84 -12.08 -18.84
C GLU A 96 -10.50 -12.49 -17.41
N PHE A 97 -10.22 -13.78 -17.18
CA PHE A 97 -9.83 -14.30 -15.87
C PHE A 97 -8.56 -13.64 -15.33
N TYR A 98 -7.51 -13.50 -16.14
CA TYR A 98 -6.25 -12.90 -15.68
C TYR A 98 -6.42 -11.39 -15.43
N TYR A 99 -7.27 -10.73 -16.21
CA TYR A 99 -7.55 -9.32 -15.97
C TYR A 99 -8.39 -9.10 -14.70
N TRP A 100 -9.57 -9.70 -14.61
CA TRP A 100 -10.48 -9.41 -13.50
C TRP A 100 -10.05 -10.04 -12.18
N CYS A 101 -9.61 -11.30 -12.20
CA CYS A 101 -9.23 -11.99 -10.96
C CYS A 101 -7.82 -11.61 -10.50
N TYR A 102 -6.82 -11.67 -11.39
CA TYR A 102 -5.45 -11.43 -10.96
C TYR A 102 -5.11 -9.95 -10.94
N TYR A 103 -5.35 -9.24 -12.04
CA TYR A 103 -4.97 -7.84 -12.16
C TYR A 103 -5.85 -6.91 -11.30
N VAL A 104 -7.18 -7.06 -11.34
CA VAL A 104 -8.08 -6.18 -10.58
C VAL A 104 -8.31 -6.68 -9.16
N PHE A 105 -8.83 -7.90 -8.99
CA PHE A 105 -9.30 -8.36 -7.68
C PHE A 105 -8.18 -8.54 -6.65
N PHE A 106 -7.04 -9.12 -7.04
CA PHE A 106 -5.93 -9.20 -6.08
C PHE A 106 -5.45 -7.81 -5.69
N ASN A 107 -5.09 -6.92 -6.63
CA ASN A 107 -4.63 -5.58 -6.26
C ASN A 107 -5.69 -4.75 -5.50
N ALA A 108 -6.99 -4.99 -5.69
CA ALA A 108 -8.05 -4.28 -4.96
C ALA A 108 -7.90 -4.32 -3.42
N PHE A 109 -7.31 -5.37 -2.84
CA PHE A 109 -7.05 -5.40 -1.40
C PHE A 109 -6.08 -4.31 -0.95
N TRP A 110 -5.08 -3.99 -1.78
CA TRP A 110 -4.07 -2.96 -1.56
C TRP A 110 -4.60 -1.54 -1.83
N ILE A 111 -5.82 -1.41 -2.37
CA ILE A 111 -6.53 -0.13 -2.46
C ILE A 111 -7.49 0.02 -1.29
N VAL A 112 -8.41 -0.92 -1.14
CA VAL A 112 -9.58 -0.79 -0.25
C VAL A 112 -9.15 -0.81 1.22
N ILE A 113 -8.26 -1.72 1.61
CA ILE A 113 -7.84 -1.84 3.01
C ILE A 113 -7.01 -0.62 3.42
N PRO A 114 -5.96 -0.21 2.67
CA PRO A 114 -5.20 0.99 3.01
C PRO A 114 -6.05 2.25 3.03
N PHE A 115 -6.98 2.43 2.09
CA PHE A 115 -7.88 3.58 2.08
C PHE A 115 -8.72 3.66 3.37
N TYR A 116 -9.31 2.53 3.79
CA TYR A 116 -10.04 2.47 5.06
C TYR A 116 -9.14 2.79 6.26
N LEU A 117 -7.92 2.24 6.30
CA LEU A 117 -6.96 2.46 7.40
C LEU A 117 -6.49 3.92 7.47
N ILE A 118 -6.39 4.62 6.33
CA ILE A 118 -6.11 6.06 6.29
C ILE A 118 -7.25 6.83 6.96
N ILE A 119 -8.50 6.57 6.57
CA ILE A 119 -9.67 7.23 7.16
C ILE A 119 -9.71 7.00 8.66
N GLN A 120 -9.55 5.75 9.09
CA GLN A 120 -9.54 5.37 10.50
C GLN A 120 -8.49 6.15 11.28
N SER A 121 -7.24 6.17 10.80
CA SER A 121 -6.16 6.87 11.50
C SER A 121 -6.33 8.39 11.49
N CYS A 122 -6.88 8.97 10.43
CA CYS A 122 -7.19 10.40 10.39
C CYS A 122 -8.25 10.77 11.44
N VAL A 123 -9.30 9.96 11.58
CA VAL A 123 -10.36 10.17 12.57
C VAL A 123 -9.81 10.07 13.99
N GLU A 124 -9.01 9.04 14.29
CA GLU A 124 -8.43 8.88 15.63
C GLU A 124 -7.40 9.96 15.95
N THR A 125 -6.59 10.36 14.97
CA THR A 125 -5.65 11.48 15.13
C THR A 125 -6.39 12.77 15.44
N LYS A 126 -7.45 13.09 14.69
CA LYS A 126 -8.30 14.26 14.98
C LYS A 126 -8.85 14.22 16.41
N ARG A 127 -9.42 13.09 16.84
CA ARG A 127 -9.96 12.91 18.20
C ARG A 127 -8.89 13.13 19.28
N ALA A 128 -7.67 12.67 19.04
CA ALA A 128 -6.55 12.88 19.96
C ALA A 128 -6.19 14.37 20.09
N PHE A 129 -6.10 15.10 18.98
CA PHE A 129 -5.82 16.53 18.98
C PHE A 129 -6.93 17.37 19.62
N GLU A 130 -8.21 17.03 19.39
CA GLU A 130 -9.34 17.70 20.04
C GLU A 130 -9.27 17.56 21.58
N LYS A 131 -8.97 16.35 22.08
CA LYS A 131 -8.79 16.11 23.52
C LYS A 131 -7.60 16.89 24.08
N ALA A 132 -6.47 16.91 23.38
CA ALA A 132 -5.28 17.66 23.79
C ALA A 132 -5.59 19.17 23.91
N ALA A 133 -6.29 19.75 22.93
CA ALA A 133 -6.66 21.16 22.95
C ALA A 133 -7.57 21.55 24.12
N VAL A 134 -8.50 20.67 24.53
CA VAL A 134 -9.36 20.90 25.71
C VAL A 134 -8.53 20.89 26.99
N LEU A 135 -7.61 19.94 27.14
CA LEU A 135 -6.73 19.84 28.31
C LEU A 135 -5.81 21.07 28.44
N GLU A 136 -5.26 21.56 27.33
CA GLU A 136 -4.43 22.77 27.31
C GLU A 136 -5.21 24.02 27.74
N LYS A 137 -6.45 24.19 27.28
CA LYS A 137 -7.32 25.30 27.69
C LYS A 137 -7.63 25.26 29.19
N GLY A 138 -7.95 24.08 29.73
CA GLY A 138 -8.21 23.91 31.17
C GLY A 138 -6.98 24.21 32.04
N SER A 139 -5.79 23.80 31.60
CA SER A 139 -4.52 24.09 32.28
C SER A 139 -4.21 25.59 32.33
N ARG A 140 -4.42 26.31 31.21
CA ARG A 140 -4.24 27.78 31.18
C ARG A 140 -5.22 28.51 32.09
N SER A 141 -6.48 28.08 32.15
CA SER A 141 -7.48 28.70 33.03
C SER A 141 -7.14 28.54 34.51
N LYS A 142 -6.53 27.40 34.92
CA LYS A 142 -6.08 27.17 36.30
C LYS A 142 -4.84 27.99 36.69
N LYS A 143 -3.98 28.32 35.71
CA LYS A 143 -2.73 29.07 35.95
C LYS A 143 -2.96 30.58 36.08
N ASN A 144 -4.10 31.07 35.59
CA ASN A 144 -4.49 32.48 35.60
C ASN A 144 -5.42 32.85 36.77
N MET A 145 -5.67 31.92 37.69
CA MET A 145 -6.45 32.10 38.92
C MET A 145 -5.52 31.99 40.12
#